data_AF-A0A067DU85-F1
#
_entry.id   AF-A0A067DU85-F1
#
_cell.length_a   1.000
_cell.length_b   1.000
_cell.length_c   1.000
_cell.angle_alpha   90.00
_cell.angle_beta   90.00
_cell.angle_gamma   90.00
#
_symmetry.space_group_name_H-M   'P 1'
#
loop_
_entity.id
_entity.type
_entity.pdbx_description
1 polymer ?
#
loop_
_entity_poly.entity_id
_entity_poly.type
_entity_poly.pdbx_seq_one_letter_code
_entity_poly.pdbx_strand_id
1 'polypeptide(L)'
;MSNTGTAATASLVDECRGVLFVYSDGSIVRLPKPSFSVPVHDDGSVVWKDVVFDPVHDLSLRLYKPALPVSTKLPIFYYIHGGGFCIGSRTWPNCQNYCFKLASELQAVIISPDYRLAPENRLPAAIEDGYMAVKWLQAQAVANEPDTWLTEVADFGKVFISGDSAGGNIAHNLAVRLKAGSLELAPVRVKGYILLAPFFGGTVRKKSEAEGPREAFLNLELID
;
A
#
# COMPACT_ATOMS: atom_id res chain seq x y z
N MET A 1 -38.34 37.35 -14.60
CA MET A 1 -38.57 35.92 -14.31
C MET A 1 -37.21 35.30 -14.11
N SER A 2 -36.84 35.02 -12.86
CA SER A 2 -35.56 34.42 -12.49
C SER A 2 -35.56 32.96 -12.92
N ASN A 3 -34.67 32.61 -13.84
CA ASN A 3 -34.45 31.24 -14.28
C ASN A 3 -33.63 30.51 -13.20
N THR A 4 -34.32 30.01 -12.17
CA THR A 4 -33.71 29.10 -11.19
C THR A 4 -33.67 27.71 -11.82
N GLY A 5 -32.67 27.49 -12.68
CA GLY A 5 -32.30 26.13 -13.07
C GLY A 5 -31.93 25.37 -11.81
N THR A 6 -32.78 24.42 -11.40
CA THR A 6 -32.42 23.41 -10.41
C THR A 6 -31.16 22.71 -10.91
N ALA A 7 -30.02 22.96 -10.28
CA ALA A 7 -28.82 22.17 -10.54
C ALA A 7 -29.20 20.70 -10.34
N ALA A 8 -29.06 19.89 -11.39
CA ALA A 8 -29.36 18.48 -11.30
C ALA A 8 -28.50 17.87 -10.18
N THR A 9 -29.15 17.23 -9.21
CA THR A 9 -28.43 16.56 -8.12
C THR A 9 -27.60 15.43 -8.71
N ALA A 10 -26.30 15.41 -8.41
CA ALA A 10 -25.40 14.35 -8.85
C ALA A 10 -25.91 12.98 -8.36
N SER A 11 -25.96 12.02 -9.27
CA SER A 11 -26.41 10.66 -9.01
C SER A 11 -25.22 9.73 -8.83
N LEU A 12 -25.34 8.72 -7.97
CA LEU A 12 -24.32 7.68 -7.85
C LEU A 12 -24.21 6.91 -9.18
N VAL A 13 -22.99 6.81 -9.70
CA VAL A 13 -22.66 6.09 -10.95
C VAL A 13 -21.99 4.76 -10.64
N ASP A 14 -21.13 4.73 -9.62
CA ASP A 14 -20.37 3.53 -9.27
C ASP A 14 -20.02 3.53 -7.78
N GLU A 15 -19.85 2.34 -7.19
CA GLU A 15 -19.35 2.17 -5.84
C GLU A 15 -18.34 1.02 -5.74
N CYS A 16 -17.31 1.19 -4.91
CA CYS A 16 -16.40 0.10 -4.57
C CYS A 16 -16.56 -0.26 -3.10
N ARG A 17 -17.24 -1.38 -2.86
CA ARG A 17 -17.32 -2.08 -1.55
C ARG A 17 -17.81 -1.19 -0.40
N GLY A 18 -18.72 -0.25 -0.65
CA GLY A 18 -19.22 0.69 0.34
C GLY A 18 -18.15 1.63 0.94
N VAL A 19 -17.02 1.79 0.25
CA VAL A 19 -15.91 2.67 0.67
C VAL A 19 -15.72 3.81 -0.32
N LEU A 20 -15.77 3.51 -1.62
CA LEU A 20 -15.65 4.49 -2.70
C LEU A 20 -17.02 4.71 -3.34
N PHE A 21 -17.36 5.96 -3.61
CA PHE A 21 -18.56 6.36 -4.33
C PHE A 21 -18.17 7.34 -5.43
N VAL A 22 -18.60 7.08 -6.67
CA VAL A 22 -18.35 7.94 -7.83
C VAL A 22 -19.68 8.47 -8.32
N TYR A 23 -19.79 9.79 -8.49
CA TYR A 23 -21.02 10.46 -8.89
C TYR A 23 -20.98 10.95 -10.34
N SER A 24 -22.14 11.22 -10.92
CA SER A 24 -22.31 11.60 -12.33
C SER A 24 -21.75 12.97 -12.70
N ASP A 25 -21.48 13.82 -11.72
CA ASP A 25 -20.77 15.08 -11.90
C ASP A 25 -19.23 14.93 -11.83
N GLY A 26 -18.74 13.71 -11.68
CA GLY A 26 -17.31 13.39 -11.54
C GLY A 26 -16.77 13.52 -10.11
N SER A 27 -17.61 13.90 -9.14
CA SER A 27 -17.20 13.91 -7.73
C SER A 27 -16.96 12.50 -7.21
N ILE A 28 -15.97 12.36 -6.35
CA ILE A 28 -15.55 11.09 -5.75
C ILE A 28 -15.57 11.27 -4.23
N VAL A 29 -16.25 10.38 -3.54
CA VAL A 29 -16.31 10.36 -2.08
C VAL A 29 -15.73 9.05 -1.59
N ARG A 30 -14.80 9.15 -0.63
CA ARG A 30 -14.15 7.99 -0.02
C ARG A 30 -14.30 8.01 1.49
N LEU A 31 -14.85 6.93 2.04
CA LEU A 31 -14.92 6.77 3.48
C LEU A 31 -13.54 6.42 4.06
N PRO A 32 -13.19 6.98 5.23
CA PRO A 32 -11.87 6.78 5.83
C PRO A 32 -11.68 5.37 6.41
N LYS A 33 -12.78 4.65 6.66
CA LYS A 33 -12.78 3.32 7.27
C LYS A 33 -13.15 2.24 6.23
N PRO A 34 -12.63 1.02 6.37
CA PRO A 34 -13.12 -0.10 5.59
C PRO A 34 -14.59 -0.40 5.87
N SER A 35 -15.27 -1.07 4.92
CA SER A 35 -16.65 -1.55 5.09
C SER A 35 -16.78 -2.79 5.98
N PHE A 36 -15.66 -3.34 6.44
CA PHE A 36 -15.59 -4.43 7.40
C PHE A 36 -15.12 -3.93 8.77
N SER A 37 -15.64 -4.54 9.84
CA SER A 37 -15.22 -4.24 11.20
C SER A 37 -14.14 -5.22 11.63
N VAL A 38 -12.93 -4.70 11.86
CA VAL A 38 -11.80 -5.46 12.43
C VAL A 38 -11.22 -4.60 13.56
N PRO A 39 -11.13 -5.12 14.80
CA PRO A 39 -10.46 -4.41 15.88
C PRO A 39 -8.95 -4.37 15.63
N VAL A 40 -8.29 -3.31 16.09
CA VAL A 40 -6.82 -3.26 16.11
C VAL A 40 -6.32 -4.06 17.32
N HIS A 41 -5.37 -4.97 17.09
CA HIS A 41 -4.75 -5.81 18.12
C HIS A 41 -3.36 -5.27 18.46
N ASP A 42 -3.32 -4.14 19.19
CA ASP A 42 -2.08 -3.54 19.68
C ASP A 42 -1.84 -3.98 21.13
N ASP A 43 -0.89 -4.87 21.34
CA ASP A 43 -0.46 -5.35 22.66
C ASP A 43 0.78 -4.60 23.19
N GLY A 44 1.24 -3.56 22.47
CA GLY A 44 2.43 -2.78 22.80
C GLY A 44 3.76 -3.47 22.50
N SER A 45 3.77 -4.70 21.96
CA SER A 45 5.01 -5.41 21.59
C SER A 45 5.69 -4.81 20.35
N VAL A 46 4.95 -4.04 19.55
CA VAL A 46 5.42 -3.35 18.35
C VAL A 46 5.09 -1.86 18.48
N VAL A 47 6.12 -1.02 18.40
CA VAL A 47 5.94 0.44 18.36
C VAL A 47 5.86 0.90 16.92
N TRP A 48 5.09 1.97 16.67
CA TRP A 48 4.90 2.51 15.33
C TRP A 48 4.84 4.04 15.31
N LYS A 49 5.15 4.64 14.16
CA LYS A 49 4.94 6.07 13.88
C LYS A 49 4.68 6.33 12.41
N ASP A 50 3.99 7.42 12.12
CA ASP A 50 3.80 7.91 10.74
C ASP A 50 4.89 8.92 10.35
N VAL A 51 5.27 8.90 9.09
CA VAL A 51 6.23 9.83 8.49
C VAL A 51 5.73 10.25 7.11
N VAL A 52 5.73 11.55 6.83
CA VAL A 52 5.46 12.07 5.48
C VAL A 52 6.69 11.81 4.61
N PHE A 53 6.54 11.07 3.51
CA PHE A 53 7.65 10.76 2.60
C PHE A 53 7.56 11.52 1.27
N ASP A 54 6.37 11.97 0.88
CA ASP A 54 6.16 12.83 -0.28
C ASP A 54 5.19 13.97 0.09
N PRO A 55 5.71 15.14 0.49
CA PRO A 55 4.89 16.31 0.84
C PRO A 55 4.10 16.90 -0.33
N VAL A 56 4.51 16.64 -1.59
CA VAL A 56 3.85 17.21 -2.77
C VAL A 56 2.47 16.56 -2.98
N HIS A 57 2.40 15.26 -2.72
CA HIS A 57 1.18 14.47 -2.85
C HIS A 57 0.52 14.13 -1.50
N ASP A 58 1.04 14.69 -0.40
CA ASP A 58 0.63 14.38 0.98
C ASP A 58 0.65 12.88 1.30
N LEU A 59 1.67 12.16 0.80
CA LEU A 59 1.81 10.73 1.05
C LEU A 59 2.67 10.47 2.27
N SER A 60 2.13 9.61 3.12
CA SER A 60 2.76 9.16 4.35
C SER A 60 3.02 7.65 4.31
N LEU A 61 4.00 7.23 5.09
CA LEU A 61 4.24 5.83 5.40
C LEU A 61 4.22 5.63 6.90
N ARG A 62 3.98 4.40 7.32
CA ARG A 62 4.06 4.00 8.73
C ARG A 62 5.25 3.09 8.94
N LEU A 63 6.08 3.43 9.91
CA LEU A 63 7.17 2.61 10.40
C LEU A 63 6.67 1.78 11.57
N TYR A 64 7.05 0.51 11.60
CA TYR A 64 6.84 -0.39 12.73
C TYR A 64 8.17 -1.05 13.10
N LYS A 65 8.41 -1.26 14.39
CA LYS A 65 9.55 -2.06 14.87
C LYS A 65 9.20 -2.72 16.20
N PRO A 66 9.85 -3.85 16.56
CA PRO A 66 9.76 -4.41 17.90
C PRO A 66 10.04 -3.35 18.98
N ALA A 67 9.25 -3.37 20.06
CA ALA A 67 9.38 -2.43 21.17
C ALA A 67 10.65 -2.67 22.00
N LEU A 68 11.01 -3.95 22.16
CA LEU A 68 12.19 -4.35 22.91
C LEU A 68 13.49 -4.03 22.15
N PRO A 69 14.57 -3.68 22.86
CA PRO A 69 15.88 -3.49 22.25
C PRO A 69 16.34 -4.73 21.49
N VAL A 70 16.95 -4.52 20.33
CA VAL A 70 17.48 -5.59 19.49
C VAL A 70 19.00 -5.64 19.59
N SER A 71 19.56 -6.85 19.61
CA SER A 71 21.02 -7.06 19.66
C SER A 71 21.69 -6.95 18.30
N THR A 72 20.92 -7.06 17.21
CA THR A 72 21.40 -7.00 15.82
C THR A 72 20.46 -6.17 14.96
N LYS A 73 20.97 -5.61 13.86
CA LYS A 73 20.16 -4.89 12.89
C LYS A 73 19.14 -5.83 12.23
N LEU A 74 17.89 -5.41 12.17
CA LEU A 74 16.76 -6.15 11.64
C LEU A 74 16.61 -5.98 10.12
N PRO A 75 16.10 -6.97 9.38
CA PRO A 75 15.70 -6.77 7.99
C PRO A 75 14.58 -5.71 7.90
N ILE A 76 14.51 -5.06 6.74
CA ILE A 76 13.44 -4.12 6.40
C ILE A 76 12.44 -4.83 5.50
N PHE A 77 11.16 -4.70 5.81
CA PHE A 77 10.08 -5.29 5.04
C PHE A 77 9.08 -4.21 4.62
N TYR A 78 8.95 -3.97 3.32
CA TYR A 78 7.88 -3.13 2.79
C TYR A 78 6.60 -3.93 2.66
N TYR A 79 5.50 -3.39 3.19
CA TYR A 79 4.17 -3.92 2.97
C TYR A 79 3.27 -2.88 2.30
N ILE A 80 3.01 -3.10 1.02
CA ILE A 80 2.13 -2.27 0.19
C ILE A 80 0.75 -2.89 0.22
N HIS A 81 -0.24 -2.16 0.73
CA HIS A 81 -1.59 -2.68 0.92
C HIS A 81 -2.32 -2.93 -0.41
N GLY A 82 -3.29 -3.83 -0.40
CA GLY A 82 -4.23 -4.06 -1.48
C GLY A 82 -5.41 -3.09 -1.50
N GLY A 83 -6.42 -3.42 -2.32
CA GLY A 83 -7.62 -2.62 -2.50
C GLY A 83 -7.91 -2.22 -3.95
N GLY A 84 -7.44 -3.01 -4.93
CA GLY A 84 -7.74 -2.78 -6.35
C GLY A 84 -7.23 -1.45 -6.90
N PHE A 85 -6.20 -0.86 -6.29
CA PHE A 85 -5.70 0.51 -6.54
C PHE A 85 -6.68 1.63 -6.19
N CYS A 86 -7.92 1.28 -5.91
CA CYS A 86 -8.99 2.23 -5.67
C CYS A 86 -9.20 2.44 -4.18
N ILE A 87 -9.11 1.44 -3.31
CA ILE A 87 -9.40 1.58 -1.87
C ILE A 87 -8.19 1.16 -1.03
N GLY A 88 -8.28 1.34 0.30
CA GLY A 88 -7.25 0.93 1.25
C GLY A 88 -6.46 2.10 1.82
N SER A 89 -5.74 1.82 2.90
CA SER A 89 -4.75 2.73 3.50
C SER A 89 -3.82 1.93 4.42
N ARG A 90 -2.58 2.41 4.60
CA ARG A 90 -1.66 1.96 5.65
C ARG A 90 -2.29 1.99 7.06
N THR A 91 -3.29 2.87 7.27
CA THR A 91 -3.93 3.10 8.57
C THR A 91 -5.12 2.17 8.85
N TRP A 92 -5.54 1.37 7.88
CA TRP A 92 -6.69 0.48 8.07
C TRP A 92 -6.36 -0.65 9.06
N PRO A 93 -7.31 -1.09 9.91
CA PRO A 93 -7.05 -2.08 10.96
C PRO A 93 -6.46 -3.40 10.46
N ASN A 94 -6.90 -3.89 9.29
CA ASN A 94 -6.35 -5.12 8.70
C ASN A 94 -4.89 -4.95 8.28
N CYS A 95 -4.52 -3.79 7.70
CA CYS A 95 -3.14 -3.47 7.34
C CYS A 95 -2.28 -3.34 8.60
N GLN A 96 -2.79 -2.62 9.61
CA GLN A 96 -2.09 -2.39 10.86
C GLN A 96 -1.84 -3.70 11.62
N ASN A 97 -2.86 -4.55 11.77
CA ASN A 97 -2.71 -5.86 12.42
C ASN A 97 -1.72 -6.77 11.67
N TYR A 98 -1.72 -6.71 10.34
CA TYR A 98 -0.77 -7.46 9.54
C TYR A 98 0.67 -6.97 9.75
N CYS A 99 0.89 -5.66 9.76
CA CYS A 99 2.19 -5.06 10.06
C CYS A 99 2.69 -5.37 11.48
N PHE A 100 1.80 -5.39 12.49
CA PHE A 100 2.15 -5.84 13.85
C PHE A 100 2.64 -7.29 13.85
N LYS A 101 1.88 -8.18 13.19
CA LYS A 101 2.25 -9.59 13.08
C LYS A 101 3.59 -9.75 12.37
N LEU A 102 3.80 -9.07 11.24
CA LEU A 102 5.07 -9.11 10.52
C LEU A 102 6.25 -8.61 11.37
N ALA A 103 6.11 -7.45 12.03
CA ALA A 103 7.18 -6.88 12.85
C ALA A 103 7.59 -7.83 13.98
N SER A 104 6.60 -8.44 14.65
CA SER A 104 6.80 -9.34 15.78
C SER A 104 7.34 -10.71 15.33
N GLU A 105 6.70 -11.37 14.36
CA GLU A 105 7.06 -12.74 13.97
C GLU A 105 8.35 -12.80 13.13
N LEU A 106 8.61 -11.80 12.28
CA LEU A 106 9.83 -11.76 11.47
C LEU A 106 11.00 -11.07 12.18
N GLN A 107 10.76 -10.43 13.33
CA GLN A 107 11.71 -9.53 13.97
C GLN A 107 12.27 -8.54 12.94
N ALA A 108 11.38 -7.73 12.36
CA ALA A 108 11.68 -6.87 11.23
C ALA A 108 11.20 -5.43 11.46
N VAL A 109 11.87 -4.48 10.81
CA VAL A 109 11.32 -3.13 10.64
C VAL A 109 10.36 -3.17 9.46
N ILE A 110 9.09 -2.81 9.69
CA ILE A 110 8.07 -2.79 8.64
C ILE A 110 7.86 -1.35 8.17
N ILE A 111 7.79 -1.16 6.86
CA ILE A 111 7.47 0.12 6.23
C ILE A 111 6.20 -0.09 5.42
N SER A 112 5.11 0.57 5.78
CA SER A 112 3.85 0.51 5.04
C SER A 112 3.52 1.88 4.46
N PRO A 113 3.80 2.11 3.16
CA PRO A 113 3.47 3.35 2.49
C PRO A 113 1.99 3.41 2.08
N ASP A 114 1.40 4.60 2.11
CA ASP A 114 0.27 4.90 1.24
C ASP A 114 0.75 5.16 -0.19
N TYR A 115 -0.18 5.04 -1.13
CA TYR A 115 -0.01 5.41 -2.53
C TYR A 115 -1.29 6.11 -3.00
N ARG A 116 -1.18 6.96 -4.03
CA ARG A 116 -2.35 7.65 -4.58
C ARG A 116 -3.32 6.64 -5.18
N LEU A 117 -4.61 6.85 -4.89
CA LEU A 117 -5.68 5.95 -5.29
C LEU A 117 -6.34 6.41 -6.60
N ALA A 118 -6.81 5.43 -7.35
CA ALA A 118 -7.75 5.64 -8.45
C ALA A 118 -9.18 5.84 -7.91
N PRO A 119 -10.06 6.51 -8.68
CA PRO A 119 -9.86 7.00 -10.05
C PRO A 119 -9.22 8.40 -10.17
N GLU A 120 -9.02 9.13 -9.08
CA GLU A 120 -8.37 10.45 -9.06
C GLU A 120 -6.96 10.39 -9.66
N ASN A 121 -6.22 9.32 -9.32
CA ASN A 121 -4.86 9.09 -9.76
C ASN A 121 -4.75 7.69 -10.37
N ARG A 122 -5.07 7.59 -11.65
CA ARG A 122 -4.97 6.32 -12.40
C ARG A 122 -3.51 5.83 -12.46
N LEU A 123 -3.33 4.52 -12.69
CA LEU A 123 -2.02 3.95 -12.97
C LEU A 123 -1.33 4.72 -14.12
N PRO A 124 -0.01 4.98 -14.02
CA PRO A 124 0.95 4.36 -13.12
C PRO A 124 1.19 5.07 -11.78
N ALA A 125 0.35 6.04 -11.35
CA ALA A 125 0.59 6.85 -10.15
C ALA A 125 0.97 6.03 -8.90
N ALA A 126 0.17 5.00 -8.57
CA ALA A 126 0.46 4.13 -7.43
C ALA A 126 1.79 3.35 -7.54
N ILE A 127 2.21 3.01 -8.76
CA ILE A 127 3.49 2.32 -9.00
C ILE A 127 4.66 3.28 -8.76
N GLU A 128 4.53 4.52 -9.25
CA GLU A 128 5.54 5.56 -9.00
C GLU A 128 5.63 5.92 -7.52
N ASP A 129 4.50 6.01 -6.81
CA ASP A 129 4.48 6.28 -5.37
C ASP A 129 5.15 5.15 -4.57
N GLY A 130 4.89 3.89 -4.93
CA GLY A 130 5.59 2.74 -4.36
C GLY A 130 7.10 2.80 -4.60
N TYR A 131 7.54 3.26 -5.77
CA TYR A 131 8.96 3.48 -6.07
C TYR A 131 9.54 4.64 -5.26
N MET A 132 8.81 5.74 -5.13
CA MET A 132 9.22 6.90 -4.33
C MET A 132 9.34 6.54 -2.84
N ALA A 133 8.49 5.66 -2.30
CA ALA A 133 8.62 5.16 -0.94
C ALA A 133 9.91 4.34 -0.71
N VAL A 134 10.38 3.60 -1.73
CA VAL A 134 11.67 2.89 -1.67
C VAL A 134 12.84 3.86 -1.82
N LYS A 135 12.71 4.89 -2.68
CA LYS A 135 13.70 5.97 -2.82
C LYS A 135 13.83 6.80 -1.54
N TRP A 136 12.74 7.01 -0.81
CA TRP A 136 12.78 7.66 0.50
C TRP A 136 13.68 6.87 1.46
N LEU A 137 13.58 5.54 1.52
CA LEU A 137 14.47 4.75 2.37
C LEU A 137 15.93 4.81 1.91
N GLN A 138 16.18 4.83 0.61
CA GLN A 138 17.53 5.07 0.10
C GLN A 138 18.06 6.41 0.62
N ALA A 139 17.25 7.47 0.60
CA ALA A 139 17.64 8.77 1.14
C ALA A 139 17.96 8.68 2.64
N GLN A 140 17.14 7.95 3.42
CA GLN A 140 17.42 7.68 4.84
C GLN A 140 18.74 6.92 5.06
N ALA A 141 19.14 6.06 4.12
CA ALA A 141 20.36 5.28 4.25
C ALA A 141 21.66 6.10 4.08
N VAL A 142 21.57 7.28 3.45
CA VAL A 142 22.72 8.14 3.12
C VAL A 142 22.63 9.54 3.69
N ALA A 143 21.52 9.89 4.34
CA ALA A 143 21.33 11.19 4.95
C ALA A 143 22.28 11.42 6.12
N ASN A 144 22.72 12.67 6.29
CA ASN A 144 23.49 13.09 7.46
C ASN A 144 22.63 13.06 8.74
N GLU A 145 21.33 13.33 8.60
CA GLU A 145 20.34 13.33 9.68
C GLU A 145 19.19 12.37 9.32
N PRO A 146 19.44 11.05 9.38
CA PRO A 146 18.46 10.06 9.02
C PRO A 146 17.48 9.80 10.18
N ASP A 147 16.32 9.22 9.87
CA ASP A 147 15.36 8.81 10.87
C ASP A 147 15.95 7.73 11.79
N THR A 148 16.10 8.05 13.08
CA THR A 148 16.70 7.16 14.08
C THR A 148 15.96 5.85 14.25
N TRP A 149 14.66 5.80 13.93
CA TRP A 149 13.89 4.55 13.93
C TRP A 149 14.42 3.53 12.92
N LEU A 150 15.09 3.99 11.86
CA LEU A 150 15.71 3.15 10.87
C LEU A 150 17.18 2.94 11.19
N THR A 151 17.96 4.01 11.38
CA THR A 151 19.43 3.87 11.44
C THR A 151 19.92 3.18 12.68
N GLU A 152 19.17 3.17 13.79
CA GLU A 152 19.55 2.45 15.01
C GLU A 152 19.17 0.97 14.96
N VAL A 153 18.18 0.58 14.15
CA VAL A 153 17.55 -0.75 14.25
C VAL A 153 17.62 -1.55 12.95
N ALA A 154 17.68 -0.91 11.78
CA ALA A 154 17.48 -1.55 10.48
C ALA A 154 18.78 -1.87 9.72
N ASP A 155 18.77 -2.98 9.00
CA ASP A 155 19.79 -3.43 8.04
C ASP A 155 19.34 -3.07 6.62
N PHE A 156 19.85 -1.95 6.09
CA PHE A 156 19.57 -1.51 4.72
C PHE A 156 20.09 -2.49 3.65
N GLY A 157 20.96 -3.44 4.03
CA GLY A 157 21.43 -4.52 3.17
C GLY A 157 20.45 -5.69 3.05
N LYS A 158 19.35 -5.71 3.82
CA LYS A 158 18.35 -6.79 3.86
C LYS A 158 16.93 -6.24 3.72
N VAL A 159 16.60 -5.74 2.53
CA VAL A 159 15.26 -5.20 2.24
C VAL A 159 14.42 -6.21 1.46
N PHE A 160 13.17 -6.40 1.86
CA PHE A 160 12.19 -7.21 1.17
C PHE A 160 10.98 -6.35 0.81
N ILE A 161 10.43 -6.53 -0.39
CA ILE A 161 9.26 -5.77 -0.85
C ILE A 161 8.09 -6.71 -1.02
N SER A 162 6.97 -6.40 -0.36
CA SER A 162 5.78 -7.21 -0.37
C SER A 162 4.53 -6.39 -0.61
N GLY A 163 3.48 -7.06 -1.07
CA GLY A 163 2.14 -6.50 -1.05
C GLY A 163 1.08 -7.53 -1.37
N ASP A 164 -0.15 -7.24 -0.95
CA ASP A 164 -1.31 -8.06 -1.25
C ASP A 164 -2.13 -7.46 -2.40
N SER A 165 -2.72 -8.31 -3.26
CA SER A 165 -3.63 -7.86 -4.33
C SER A 165 -2.99 -6.74 -5.18
N ALA A 166 -3.59 -5.54 -5.23
CA ALA A 166 -3.04 -4.37 -5.92
C ALA A 166 -1.63 -4.00 -5.43
N GLY A 167 -1.35 -4.08 -4.13
CA GLY A 167 -0.01 -3.87 -3.59
C GLY A 167 1.00 -4.93 -4.06
N GLY A 168 0.54 -6.16 -4.28
CA GLY A 168 1.34 -7.22 -4.90
C GLY A 168 1.67 -6.90 -6.37
N ASN A 169 0.75 -6.26 -7.10
CA ASN A 169 1.03 -5.76 -8.45
C ASN A 169 2.06 -4.62 -8.44
N ILE A 170 1.97 -3.69 -7.47
CA ILE A 170 2.97 -2.62 -7.30
C ILE A 170 4.34 -3.24 -7.00
N ALA A 171 4.42 -4.17 -6.05
CA ALA A 171 5.64 -4.91 -5.71
C ALA A 171 6.25 -5.62 -6.93
N HIS A 172 5.42 -6.22 -7.78
CA HIS A 172 5.88 -6.81 -9.05
C HIS A 172 6.49 -5.77 -10.00
N ASN A 173 5.82 -4.64 -10.23
CA ASN A 173 6.33 -3.59 -11.12
C ASN A 173 7.64 -2.98 -10.61
N LEU A 174 7.79 -2.84 -9.29
CA LEU A 174 9.06 -2.47 -8.63
C LEU A 174 10.17 -3.48 -8.94
N ALA A 175 9.87 -4.78 -8.87
CA ALA A 175 10.83 -5.83 -9.22
C ALA A 175 11.31 -5.74 -10.67
N VAL A 176 10.38 -5.52 -11.60
CA VAL A 176 10.68 -5.34 -13.03
C VAL A 176 11.52 -4.09 -13.27
N ARG A 177 11.18 -2.97 -12.61
CA ARG A 177 11.92 -1.70 -12.72
C ARG A 177 13.33 -1.80 -12.17
N LEU A 178 13.47 -2.30 -10.95
CA LEU A 178 14.75 -2.35 -10.24
C LEU A 178 15.66 -3.43 -10.83
N LYS A 179 15.11 -4.55 -11.33
CA LYS A 179 15.87 -5.68 -11.89
C LYS A 179 16.81 -6.37 -10.89
N ALA A 180 17.12 -7.63 -11.14
CA ALA A 180 18.08 -8.37 -10.33
C ALA A 180 19.48 -7.74 -10.43
N GLY A 181 20.14 -7.52 -9.29
CA GLY A 181 21.52 -7.03 -9.23
C GLY A 181 21.71 -5.52 -9.45
N SER A 182 20.64 -4.74 -9.60
CA SER A 182 20.77 -3.29 -9.74
C SER A 182 21.38 -2.63 -8.51
N LEU A 183 22.22 -1.63 -8.77
CA LEU A 183 22.85 -0.79 -7.76
C LEU A 183 22.15 0.56 -7.59
N GLU A 184 21.04 0.79 -8.29
CA GLU A 184 20.30 2.06 -8.29
C GLU A 184 19.91 2.54 -6.89
N LEU A 185 19.59 1.60 -6.00
CA LEU A 185 19.20 1.86 -4.62
C LEU A 185 20.36 1.84 -3.63
N ALA A 186 21.62 1.69 -4.06
CA ALA A 186 22.75 1.63 -3.13
C ALA A 186 22.75 2.80 -2.12
N PRO A 187 23.01 2.55 -0.82
CA PRO A 187 23.44 1.29 -0.21
C PRO A 187 22.31 0.28 0.10
N VAL A 188 21.04 0.64 -0.16
CA VAL A 188 19.91 -0.26 -0.01
C VAL A 188 20.05 -1.47 -0.94
N ARG A 189 19.78 -2.67 -0.42
CA ARG A 189 19.79 -3.93 -1.18
C ARG A 189 18.47 -4.66 -1.00
N VAL A 190 17.68 -4.69 -2.06
CA VAL A 190 16.48 -5.54 -2.14
C VAL A 190 16.90 -6.99 -2.36
N LYS A 191 16.53 -7.86 -1.42
CA LYS A 191 16.86 -9.29 -1.38
C LYS A 191 15.75 -10.18 -1.91
N GLY A 192 14.51 -9.70 -1.95
CA GLY A 192 13.39 -10.48 -2.46
C GLY A 192 12.10 -9.68 -2.56
N TYR A 193 11.17 -10.26 -3.32
CA TYR A 193 9.81 -9.77 -3.47
C TYR A 193 8.83 -10.87 -3.03
N ILE A 194 7.81 -10.50 -2.25
CA ILE A 194 6.77 -11.41 -1.76
C ILE A 194 5.43 -10.93 -2.32
N LEU A 195 4.84 -11.69 -3.23
CA LEU A 195 3.62 -11.29 -3.92
C LEU A 195 2.45 -12.10 -3.36
N LEU A 196 1.59 -11.47 -2.57
CA LEU A 196 0.46 -12.14 -1.92
C LEU A 196 -0.80 -11.95 -2.77
N ALA A 197 -1.24 -13.00 -3.46
CA ALA A 197 -2.38 -12.95 -4.38
C ALA A 197 -2.35 -11.71 -5.30
N PRO A 198 -1.25 -11.46 -6.05
CA PRO A 198 -1.06 -10.21 -6.76
C PRO A 198 -2.13 -9.99 -7.83
N PHE A 199 -2.67 -8.77 -7.90
CA PHE A 199 -3.78 -8.42 -8.76
C PHE A 199 -3.30 -8.22 -10.20
N PHE A 200 -3.54 -9.23 -11.04
CA PHE A 200 -3.31 -9.19 -12.47
C PHE A 200 -4.59 -9.53 -13.22
N GLY A 201 -4.73 -9.00 -14.42
CA GLY A 201 -5.85 -9.28 -15.30
C GLY A 201 -5.41 -9.25 -16.75
N GLY A 202 -6.36 -9.44 -17.65
CA GLY A 202 -6.15 -9.34 -19.09
C GLY A 202 -7.48 -9.28 -19.83
N THR A 203 -7.43 -8.94 -21.12
CA THR A 203 -8.63 -8.85 -21.96
C THR A 203 -9.23 -10.21 -22.29
N VAL A 204 -8.46 -11.29 -22.15
CA VAL A 204 -8.91 -12.66 -22.38
C VAL A 204 -9.11 -13.35 -21.04
N ARG A 205 -10.35 -13.77 -20.79
CA ARG A 205 -10.71 -14.54 -19.59
C ARG A 205 -9.90 -15.81 -19.50
N LYS A 206 -9.36 -16.07 -18.32
CA LYS A 206 -8.82 -17.37 -17.92
C LYS A 206 -9.96 -18.32 -17.57
N LYS A 207 -9.67 -19.61 -17.61
CA LYS A 207 -10.61 -20.67 -17.25
C LYS A 207 -11.23 -20.46 -15.86
N SER A 208 -10.43 -20.02 -14.89
CA SER A 208 -10.91 -19.71 -13.54
C SER A 208 -11.90 -18.54 -13.49
N GLU A 209 -11.79 -17.57 -14.38
CA GLU A 209 -12.73 -16.43 -14.46
C GLU A 209 -14.01 -16.81 -15.21
N ALA A 210 -13.91 -17.69 -16.21
CA ALA A 210 -15.04 -18.12 -17.04
C ALA A 210 -15.88 -19.24 -16.40
N GLU A 211 -15.24 -20.15 -15.66
CA GLU A 211 -15.85 -21.38 -15.14
C GLU A 211 -15.77 -21.50 -13.61
N GLY A 212 -15.05 -20.60 -12.94
CA GLY A 212 -14.85 -20.66 -11.50
C GLY A 212 -16.13 -20.36 -10.70
N PRO A 213 -16.15 -20.75 -9.42
CA PRO A 213 -17.25 -20.39 -8.54
C PRO A 213 -17.33 -18.86 -8.41
N ARG A 214 -18.53 -18.33 -8.23
CA ARG A 214 -18.70 -16.91 -7.89
C ARG A 214 -18.09 -16.67 -6.51
N GLU A 215 -16.96 -15.97 -6.47
CA GLU A 215 -16.34 -15.59 -5.21
C GLU A 215 -17.08 -14.40 -4.59
N ALA A 216 -17.24 -14.40 -3.27
CA ALA A 216 -17.88 -13.30 -2.57
C ALA A 216 -17.04 -12.02 -2.55
N PHE A 217 -15.72 -12.13 -2.77
CA PHE A 217 -14.77 -11.03 -2.56
C PHE A 217 -14.17 -10.47 -3.86
N LEU A 218 -13.80 -11.32 -4.82
CA LEU A 218 -13.28 -10.92 -6.14
C LEU A 218 -14.12 -11.61 -7.23
N ASN A 219 -15.27 -11.03 -7.58
CA ASN A 219 -16.12 -11.53 -8.66
C ASN A 219 -16.02 -10.66 -9.92
N LEU A 220 -16.56 -11.18 -11.03
CA LEU A 220 -16.55 -10.50 -12.33
C LEU A 220 -17.18 -9.10 -12.29
N GLU A 221 -18.29 -8.92 -11.57
CA GLU A 221 -18.98 -7.62 -11.47
C GLU A 221 -18.12 -6.54 -10.80
N LEU A 222 -17.20 -6.93 -9.90
CA LEU A 222 -16.30 -6.00 -9.22
C LEU A 222 -15.02 -5.70 -10.02
N ILE A 223 -14.58 -6.61 -10.88
CA ILE A 223 -13.29 -6.51 -11.59
C ILE A 223 -13.42 -6.11 -13.07
N ASP A 224 -14.64 -6.10 -13.62
CA ASP A 224 -14.97 -5.58 -14.96
C ASP A 224 -15.28 -4.09 -14.96
#